data_AF-X1SZP8-F1
#
_entry.id   AF-X1SZP8-F1
#
_cell.length_a   1.000
_cell.length_b   1.000
_cell.length_c   1.000
_cell.angle_alpha   90.00
_cell.angle_beta   90.00
_cell.angle_gamma   90.00
#
_symmetry.space_group_name_H-M   'P 1'
#
loop_
_entity.id
_entity.type
_entity.pdbx_description
1 polymer ?
#
loop_
_entity_poly.entity_id
_entity_poly.type
_entity_poly.pdbx_seq_one_letter_code
_entity_poly.pdbx_strand_id
1 'polypeptide(L)'
;MLLGEAIYVPHAMAIGGQIVRVFDSVNHKLAEPSGGVEKEDARWVRIQRPVIITGGELTLDTLDLVYDENNKYYEAPFQMKANGGMLLIDDFGRQTARPRDLLNRWIVPLEKRIDFLTLHTGRKIEVPFDVLIVFSTNLEPRDLVDEAFLRRIRHKIEIKDPSWDEYREIFQRMCKARNVSFEEQGLTYLIQEHYLRAKRAKRACHPRDLIDQVIDIARYLDTEPVLSKDLLDLACESYFVEF
;
A
#
# COMPACT_ATOMS: atom_id res chain seq x y z
N MET A 1 7.03 -17.55 2.19
CA MET A 1 5.92 -16.60 2.42
C MET A 1 6.28 -15.23 1.85
N LEU A 2 5.33 -14.52 1.25
CA LEU A 2 5.53 -13.22 0.59
C LEU A 2 5.97 -12.09 1.54
N LEU A 3 5.55 -12.15 2.81
CA LEU A 3 5.96 -11.25 3.90
C LEU A 3 6.75 -12.01 4.97
N GLY A 4 7.53 -13.01 4.53
CA GLY A 4 8.20 -13.98 5.40
C GLY A 4 9.37 -13.42 6.20
N GLU A 5 10.38 -14.27 6.40
CA GLU A 5 11.56 -13.95 7.23
C GLU A 5 12.29 -12.68 6.76
N ALA A 6 12.90 -12.02 7.75
CA ALA A 6 13.77 -10.87 7.57
C ALA A 6 14.88 -11.17 6.55
N ILE A 7 15.29 -10.15 5.81
CA ILE A 7 16.31 -10.24 4.78
C ILE A 7 17.44 -9.26 5.04
N TYR A 8 18.58 -9.48 4.42
CA TYR A 8 19.66 -8.51 4.37
C TYR A 8 19.58 -7.71 3.07
N VAL A 9 19.67 -6.40 3.20
CA VAL A 9 19.83 -5.48 2.06
C VAL A 9 21.16 -4.72 2.21
N PRO A 10 21.83 -4.33 1.13
CA PRO A 10 23.00 -3.49 1.25
C PRO A 10 22.58 -2.12 1.81
N HIS A 11 23.41 -1.54 2.67
CA HIS A 11 23.20 -0.15 3.09
C HIS A 11 23.29 0.78 1.87
N ALA A 12 24.32 0.57 1.05
CA ALA A 12 24.55 1.25 -0.21
C ALA A 12 25.37 0.37 -1.17
N MET A 13 25.34 0.69 -2.46
CA MET A 13 26.16 0.05 -3.49
C MET A 13 27.16 1.05 -4.09
N ALA A 14 28.40 0.61 -4.31
CA ALA A 14 29.41 1.40 -5.00
C ALA A 14 29.47 0.98 -6.48
N ILE A 15 29.24 1.93 -7.39
CA ILE A 15 29.11 1.68 -8.83
C ILE A 15 29.93 2.71 -9.59
N GLY A 16 31.06 2.29 -10.15
CA GLY A 16 31.89 3.17 -10.98
C GLY A 16 32.32 4.46 -10.27
N GLY A 17 32.62 4.38 -8.96
CA GLY A 17 33.00 5.53 -8.13
C GLY A 17 31.81 6.35 -7.59
N GLN A 18 30.58 6.01 -7.96
CA GLN A 18 29.36 6.60 -7.41
C GLN A 18 28.78 5.73 -6.31
N ILE A 19 28.09 6.35 -5.36
CA ILE A 19 27.37 5.66 -4.28
C ILE A 19 25.88 5.69 -4.58
N VAL A 20 25.23 4.54 -4.54
CA VAL A 20 23.77 4.39 -4.59
C VAL A 20 23.30 3.96 -3.22
N ARG A 21 22.59 4.83 -2.51
CA ARG A 21 21.96 4.51 -1.23
C ARG A 21 20.73 3.65 -1.47
N VAL A 22 20.71 2.47 -0.85
CA VAL A 22 19.61 1.51 -0.97
C VAL A 22 18.80 1.50 0.31
N PHE A 23 19.45 1.37 1.46
CA PHE A 23 18.77 1.43 2.74
C PHE A 23 18.37 2.86 3.11
N ASP A 24 17.11 3.04 3.53
CA ASP A 24 16.67 4.22 4.26
C ASP A 24 15.68 3.83 5.38
N SER A 25 15.61 4.66 6.41
CA SER A 25 14.75 4.43 7.58
C SER A 25 13.28 4.78 7.36
N VAL A 26 12.93 5.32 6.19
CA VAL A 26 11.54 5.66 5.83
C VAL A 26 10.83 4.43 5.28
N ASN A 27 11.52 3.70 4.39
CA ASN A 27 11.01 2.55 3.66
C ASN A 27 11.38 1.22 4.32
N HIS A 28 12.45 1.16 5.11
CA HIS A 28 12.90 -0.07 5.76
C HIS A 28 12.74 -0.03 7.27
N LYS A 29 12.24 -1.14 7.81
CA LYS A 29 12.19 -1.40 9.26
C LYS A 29 13.27 -2.42 9.60
N LEU A 30 14.11 -2.09 10.58
CA LEU A 30 15.12 -3.02 11.08
C LEU A 30 14.44 -4.27 11.66
N ALA A 31 15.04 -5.43 11.43
CA ALA A 31 14.64 -6.67 12.08
C ALA A 31 15.37 -6.84 13.41
N GLU A 32 14.78 -7.59 14.34
CA GLU A 32 15.46 -8.00 15.56
C GLU A 32 16.78 -8.72 15.23
N PRO A 33 17.86 -8.48 15.99
CA PRO A 33 19.17 -9.07 15.73
C PRO A 33 19.08 -10.60 15.73
N SER A 34 19.91 -11.22 14.89
CA SER A 34 20.05 -12.67 14.92
C SER A 34 20.66 -12.99 16.27
N GLY A 35 20.11 -13.91 17.08
CA GLY A 35 20.63 -14.22 18.42
C GLY A 35 22.06 -14.82 18.45
N GLY A 36 22.85 -14.69 17.37
CA GLY A 36 24.23 -15.12 17.25
C GLY A 36 25.23 -13.96 17.44
N VAL A 37 26.34 -14.26 18.10
CA VAL A 37 27.43 -13.33 18.46
C VAL A 37 28.40 -13.10 17.28
N GLU A 38 28.00 -13.41 16.05
CA GLU A 38 28.86 -13.17 14.89
C GLU A 38 28.86 -11.68 14.53
N LYS A 39 30.05 -11.16 14.19
CA LYS A 39 30.22 -9.81 13.64
C LYS A 39 29.49 -9.75 12.30
N GLU A 40 28.24 -9.31 12.30
CA GLU A 40 27.48 -9.04 11.08
C GLU A 40 28.24 -8.01 10.23
N ASP A 41 28.34 -8.25 8.91
CA ASP A 41 29.00 -7.33 7.98
C ASP A 41 28.24 -6.01 7.91
N ALA A 42 28.86 -4.92 8.40
CA ALA A 42 28.24 -3.61 8.52
C ALA A 42 27.77 -3.00 7.18
N ARG A 43 28.17 -3.57 6.03
CA ARG A 43 27.67 -3.16 4.70
C ARG A 43 26.25 -3.65 4.44
N TRP A 44 25.79 -4.65 5.19
CA TRP A 44 24.46 -5.24 5.08
C TRP A 44 23.62 -4.84 6.30
N VAL A 45 22.34 -4.59 6.05
CA VAL A 45 21.37 -4.22 7.07
C VAL A 45 20.28 -5.27 7.07
N ARG A 46 20.04 -5.88 8.23
CA ARG A 46 18.95 -6.83 8.41
C ARG A 46 17.63 -6.08 8.59
N ILE A 47 16.69 -6.29 7.69
CA ILE A 47 15.39 -5.61 7.67
C ILE A 47 14.25 -6.61 7.66
N GLN A 48 13.10 -6.20 8.17
CA GLN A 48 11.84 -6.85 7.82
C GLN A 48 11.68 -6.78 6.30
N ARG A 49 11.13 -7.84 5.70
CA ARG A 49 10.97 -7.90 4.24
C ARG A 49 10.23 -6.65 3.75
N PRO A 50 10.79 -5.90 2.79
CA PRO A 50 10.34 -4.55 2.52
C PRO A 50 8.94 -4.55 1.89
N VAL A 51 8.09 -3.67 2.39
CA VAL A 51 6.78 -3.38 1.81
C VAL A 51 6.71 -1.89 1.60
N ILE A 52 6.85 -1.46 0.35
CA ILE A 52 6.79 -0.05 -0.02
C ILE A 52 5.44 0.17 -0.69
N ILE A 53 4.71 1.19 -0.23
CA ILE A 53 3.42 1.59 -0.77
C ILE A 53 3.59 2.99 -1.34
N THR A 54 3.14 3.20 -2.57
CA THR A 54 3.13 4.50 -3.25
C THR A 54 1.80 4.73 -3.95
N GLY A 55 1.38 5.99 -4.09
CA GLY A 55 0.11 6.38 -4.71
C GLY A 55 0.30 7.38 -5.85
N GLY A 56 -0.36 8.54 -5.74
CA GLY A 56 -0.35 9.61 -6.75
C GLY A 56 1.01 10.32 -6.90
N GLU A 57 1.89 10.19 -5.92
CA GLU A 57 3.23 10.79 -5.88
C GLU A 57 4.28 10.03 -6.72
N LEU A 58 3.91 8.86 -7.27
CA LEU A 58 4.78 8.09 -8.15
C LEU A 58 4.98 8.82 -9.49
N THR A 59 6.22 9.08 -9.86
CA THR A 59 6.60 9.65 -11.16
C THR A 59 7.52 8.67 -11.90
N LEU A 60 7.76 8.90 -13.20
CA LEU A 60 8.73 8.08 -13.93
C LEU A 60 10.16 8.28 -13.39
N ASP A 61 10.49 9.49 -12.97
CA ASP A 61 11.83 9.81 -12.45
C ASP A 61 12.13 9.07 -11.14
N THR A 62 11.11 8.83 -10.30
CA THR A 62 11.29 8.03 -9.06
C THR A 62 11.45 6.53 -9.33
N LEU A 63 11.27 6.08 -10.57
CA LEU A 63 11.59 4.72 -11.02
C LEU A 63 13.03 4.58 -11.53
N ASP A 64 13.81 5.66 -11.58
CA ASP A 64 15.22 5.63 -11.94
C ASP A 64 16.10 6.16 -10.79
N LEU A 65 17.43 6.12 -10.98
CA LEU A 65 18.37 6.59 -9.97
C LEU A 65 18.34 8.12 -9.89
N VAL A 66 17.93 8.66 -8.75
CA VAL A 66 17.87 10.11 -8.53
C VAL A 66 19.16 10.56 -7.87
N TYR A 67 19.92 11.44 -8.54
CA TYR A 67 21.17 11.98 -8.00
C TYR A 67 20.91 13.19 -7.10
N ASP A 68 21.39 13.14 -5.85
CA ASP A 68 21.40 14.28 -4.95
C ASP A 68 22.68 15.09 -5.15
N GLU A 69 22.55 16.30 -5.70
CA GLU A 69 23.68 17.18 -5.98
C GLU A 69 24.33 17.76 -4.71
N ASN A 70 23.64 17.81 -3.57
CA ASN A 70 24.20 18.34 -2.34
C ASN A 70 25.01 17.27 -1.61
N ASN A 71 24.41 16.09 -1.46
CA ASN A 71 25.02 14.97 -0.73
C ASN A 71 25.92 14.09 -1.62
N LYS A 72 25.91 14.30 -2.93
CA LYS A 72 26.77 13.65 -3.94
C LYS A 72 26.61 12.13 -4.01
N TYR A 73 25.41 11.63 -3.82
CA TYR A 73 25.07 10.22 -3.95
C TYR A 73 23.73 10.04 -4.69
N TYR A 74 23.44 8.82 -5.16
CA TYR A 74 22.15 8.49 -5.76
C TYR A 74 21.20 7.83 -4.75
N GLU A 75 19.93 8.20 -4.78
CA GLU A 75 18.87 7.43 -4.15
C GLU A 75 18.42 6.30 -5.09
N ALA A 76 18.31 5.08 -4.55
CA ALA A 76 17.75 3.95 -5.27
C ALA A 76 16.24 4.13 -5.53
N PRO A 77 15.72 3.69 -6.69
CA PRO A 77 14.29 3.76 -6.98
C PRO A 77 13.49 2.77 -6.12
N PHE A 78 12.17 2.98 -6.03
CA PHE A 78 11.30 2.21 -5.14
C PHE A 78 11.34 0.71 -5.39
N GLN A 79 11.37 0.26 -6.65
CA GLN A 79 11.46 -1.17 -6.97
C GLN A 79 12.75 -1.82 -6.45
N MET A 80 13.84 -1.06 -6.40
CA MET A 80 15.13 -1.55 -5.94
C MET A 80 15.16 -1.60 -4.41
N LYS A 81 14.54 -0.62 -3.73
CA LYS A 81 14.37 -0.62 -2.28
C LYS A 81 13.42 -1.73 -1.82
N ALA A 82 12.35 -1.98 -2.57
CA ALA A 82 11.39 -3.05 -2.31
C ALA A 82 11.87 -4.45 -2.75
N ASN A 83 13.11 -4.58 -3.25
CA ASN A 83 13.60 -5.83 -3.81
C ASN A 83 13.61 -6.96 -2.76
N GLY A 84 13.18 -8.15 -3.16
CA GLY A 84 12.94 -9.27 -2.23
C GLY A 84 11.64 -9.13 -1.42
N GLY A 85 10.86 -8.06 -1.59
CA GLY A 85 9.59 -7.83 -0.91
C GLY A 85 8.49 -7.44 -1.87
N MET A 86 7.73 -6.40 -1.52
CA MET A 86 6.56 -5.95 -2.27
C MET A 86 6.59 -4.43 -2.52
N LEU A 87 6.24 -4.04 -3.73
CA LEU A 87 5.93 -2.66 -4.11
C LEU A 87 4.44 -2.59 -4.49
N LEU A 88 3.65 -1.94 -3.65
CA LEU A 88 2.23 -1.69 -3.88
C LEU A 88 2.05 -0.27 -4.45
N ILE A 89 1.40 -0.19 -5.60
CA ILE A 89 1.04 1.07 -6.25
C ILE A 89 -0.47 1.23 -6.11
N ASP A 90 -0.88 2.10 -5.20
CA ASP A 90 -2.27 2.42 -4.92
C ASP A 90 -2.79 3.51 -5.86
N ASP A 91 -4.11 3.56 -6.03
CA ASP A 91 -4.79 4.47 -6.97
C ASP A 91 -4.12 4.52 -8.36
N PHE A 92 -3.66 3.35 -8.85
CA PHE A 92 -3.01 3.23 -10.14
C PHE A 92 -3.95 3.71 -11.26
N GLY A 93 -3.48 4.65 -12.10
CA GLY A 93 -4.34 5.38 -13.03
C GLY A 93 -4.53 6.85 -12.70
N ARG A 94 -4.28 7.26 -11.45
CA ARG A 94 -4.47 8.64 -10.98
C ARG A 94 -3.16 9.42 -10.82
N GLN A 95 -2.04 8.83 -11.22
CA GLN A 95 -0.73 9.49 -11.22
C GLN A 95 -0.65 10.56 -12.32
N THR A 96 0.29 11.50 -12.18
CA THR A 96 0.63 12.45 -13.26
C THR A 96 1.19 11.72 -14.49
N ALA A 97 1.97 10.66 -14.27
CA ALA A 97 2.45 9.80 -15.33
C ALA A 97 1.31 8.93 -15.89
N ARG A 98 1.30 8.73 -17.21
CA ARG A 98 0.30 7.84 -17.82
C ARG A 98 0.54 6.39 -17.37
N PRO A 99 -0.51 5.62 -17.05
CA PRO A 99 -0.38 4.22 -16.62
C PRO A 99 0.43 3.35 -17.59
N ARG A 100 0.27 3.59 -18.89
CA ARG A 100 1.03 2.93 -19.94
C ARG A 100 2.53 3.18 -19.83
N ASP A 101 2.94 4.40 -19.48
CA ASP A 101 4.36 4.76 -19.38
C ASP A 101 5.02 4.06 -18.18
N LEU A 102 4.30 4.00 -17.03
CA LEU A 102 4.73 3.23 -15.86
C LEU A 102 4.84 1.73 -16.17
N LEU A 103 3.84 1.15 -16.84
CA LEU A 103 3.87 -0.27 -17.21
C LEU A 103 4.97 -0.59 -18.21
N ASN A 104 5.20 0.29 -19.21
CA ASN A 104 6.31 0.17 -20.15
C ASN A 104 7.65 0.05 -19.45
N ARG A 105 7.87 0.83 -18.38
CA ARG A 105 9.10 0.83 -17.60
C ARG A 105 9.37 -0.53 -16.94
N TRP A 106 8.33 -1.31 -16.61
CA TRP A 106 8.45 -2.61 -15.95
C TRP A 106 8.26 -3.83 -16.85
N ILE A 107 7.96 -3.67 -18.14
CA ILE A 107 7.83 -4.83 -19.07
C ILE A 107 9.08 -5.71 -18.98
N VAL A 108 10.25 -5.12 -19.23
CA VAL A 108 11.51 -5.86 -19.30
C VAL A 108 11.91 -6.39 -17.91
N PRO A 109 11.86 -5.61 -16.83
CA PRO A 109 12.12 -6.11 -15.49
C PRO A 109 11.23 -7.27 -15.05
N LEU A 110 9.92 -7.20 -15.32
CA LEU A 110 8.98 -8.27 -14.98
C LEU A 110 9.23 -9.56 -15.79
N GLU A 111 9.63 -9.43 -17.06
CA GLU A 111 9.92 -10.57 -17.94
C GLU A 111 11.29 -11.20 -17.64
N LYS A 112 12.34 -10.39 -17.41
CA LYS A 112 13.73 -10.86 -17.27
C LYS A 112 14.21 -11.02 -15.83
N ARG A 113 13.46 -10.54 -14.83
CA ARG A 113 13.89 -10.47 -13.42
C ARG A 113 15.15 -9.60 -13.21
N ILE A 114 15.42 -8.67 -14.12
CA ILE A 114 16.55 -7.74 -14.08
C ILE A 114 16.06 -6.36 -14.47
N ASP A 115 16.36 -5.36 -13.64
CA ASP A 115 16.11 -3.96 -13.93
C ASP A 115 17.38 -3.27 -14.42
N PHE A 116 17.22 -2.36 -15.37
CA PHE A 116 18.31 -1.60 -15.98
C PHE A 116 18.22 -0.16 -15.51
N LEU A 117 19.22 0.29 -14.77
CA LEU A 117 19.30 1.66 -14.27
C LEU A 117 20.45 2.39 -14.94
N THR A 118 20.30 3.70 -15.11
CA THR A 118 21.31 4.54 -15.75
C THR A 118 21.76 5.62 -14.79
N LEU A 119 23.07 5.74 -14.60
CA LEU A 119 23.69 6.84 -13.85
C LEU A 119 23.66 8.13 -14.70
N HIS A 120 23.77 9.31 -14.08
CA HIS A 120 23.92 10.60 -14.80
C HIS A 120 25.14 10.61 -15.74
N THR A 121 26.12 9.73 -15.49
CA THR A 121 27.30 9.52 -16.35
C THR A 121 26.98 8.77 -17.64
N GLY A 122 25.74 8.30 -17.82
CA GLY A 122 25.30 7.45 -18.93
C GLY A 122 25.63 5.97 -18.75
N ARG A 123 26.38 5.60 -17.70
CA ARG A 123 26.69 4.20 -17.40
C ARG A 123 25.42 3.45 -17.00
N LYS A 124 25.17 2.33 -17.68
CA LYS A 124 24.08 1.41 -17.36
C LYS A 124 24.53 0.33 -16.38
N ILE A 125 23.62 -0.07 -15.50
CA ILE A 125 23.79 -1.18 -14.58
C ILE A 125 22.59 -2.12 -14.64
N GLU A 126 22.85 -3.35 -14.26
CA GLU A 126 21.84 -4.37 -14.05
C GLU A 126 21.68 -4.58 -12.55
N VAL A 127 20.44 -4.57 -12.07
CA VAL A 127 20.10 -4.90 -10.68
C VAL A 127 19.04 -6.01 -10.67
N PRO A 128 19.07 -6.93 -9.69
CA PRO A 128 18.02 -7.94 -9.56
C PRO A 128 16.64 -7.30 -9.40
N PHE A 129 15.62 -7.90 -10.02
CA PHE A 129 14.23 -7.48 -9.93
C PHE A 129 13.37 -8.63 -9.38
N ASP A 130 13.55 -8.87 -8.09
CA ASP A 130 12.87 -9.86 -7.26
C ASP A 130 11.82 -9.20 -6.34
N VAL A 131 11.16 -8.16 -6.84
CA VAL A 131 10.05 -7.47 -6.17
C VAL A 131 8.71 -8.01 -6.67
N LEU A 132 7.76 -8.21 -5.76
CA LEU A 132 6.35 -8.38 -6.12
C LEU A 132 5.72 -7.00 -6.34
N ILE A 133 5.37 -6.67 -7.58
CA ILE A 133 4.59 -5.46 -7.88
C ILE A 133 3.10 -5.77 -7.79
N VAL A 134 2.38 -4.95 -7.03
CA VAL A 134 0.92 -5.00 -6.89
C VAL A 134 0.35 -3.66 -7.32
N PHE A 135 -0.66 -3.68 -8.18
CA PHE A 135 -1.41 -2.49 -8.58
C PHE A 135 -2.80 -2.55 -7.94
N SER A 136 -3.20 -1.47 -7.28
CA SER A 136 -4.54 -1.26 -6.73
C SER A 136 -5.17 -0.08 -7.45
N THR A 137 -6.44 -0.19 -7.84
CA THR A 137 -7.14 0.84 -8.61
C THR A 137 -8.65 0.66 -8.52
N ASN A 138 -9.34 1.79 -8.54
CA ASN A 138 -10.79 1.87 -8.66
C ASN A 138 -11.25 2.07 -10.12
N LEU A 139 -10.31 2.17 -11.08
CA LEU A 139 -10.62 2.29 -12.50
C LEU A 139 -10.79 0.91 -13.13
N GLU A 140 -11.59 0.84 -14.19
CA GLU A 140 -11.74 -0.42 -14.90
C GLU A 140 -10.43 -0.77 -15.65
N PRO A 141 -10.02 -2.05 -15.68
CA PRO A 141 -8.76 -2.45 -16.32
C PRO A 141 -8.60 -1.98 -17.78
N ARG A 142 -9.70 -1.87 -18.52
CA ARG A 142 -9.73 -1.39 -19.91
C ARG A 142 -9.39 0.09 -20.07
N ASP A 143 -9.60 0.89 -19.03
CA ASP A 143 -9.33 2.33 -19.04
C ASP A 143 -7.86 2.62 -18.71
N LEU A 144 -7.15 1.64 -18.14
CA LEU A 144 -5.75 1.77 -17.77
C LEU A 144 -4.83 1.49 -18.96
N VAL A 145 -5.04 0.35 -19.65
CA VAL A 145 -4.19 -0.14 -20.73
C VAL A 145 -4.91 -1.09 -21.68
N ASP A 146 -4.29 -1.35 -22.84
CA ASP A 146 -4.78 -2.32 -23.82
C ASP A 146 -4.73 -3.78 -23.31
N GLU A 147 -5.42 -4.65 -24.04
CA GLU A 147 -5.50 -6.07 -23.73
C GLU A 147 -4.13 -6.77 -23.76
N ALA A 148 -3.21 -6.32 -24.62
CA ALA A 148 -1.88 -6.91 -24.74
C ALA A 148 -1.06 -6.70 -23.46
N PHE A 149 -1.17 -5.54 -22.82
CA PHE A 149 -0.61 -5.30 -21.49
C PHE A 149 -1.29 -6.10 -20.40
N LEU A 150 -2.62 -6.14 -20.39
CA LEU A 150 -3.36 -6.90 -19.39
C LEU A 150 -2.98 -8.40 -19.42
N ARG A 151 -2.58 -8.96 -20.56
CA ARG A 151 -2.08 -10.35 -20.65
C ARG A 151 -0.78 -10.58 -19.87
N ARG A 152 0.04 -9.55 -19.65
CA ARG A 152 1.28 -9.64 -18.85
C ARG A 152 1.02 -9.60 -17.34
N ILE A 153 -0.12 -9.05 -16.92
CA ILE A 153 -0.55 -9.05 -15.52
C ILE A 153 -1.34 -10.33 -15.27
N ARG A 154 -0.68 -11.36 -14.75
CA ARG A 154 -1.28 -12.71 -14.59
C ARG A 154 -2.49 -12.71 -13.65
N HIS A 155 -2.37 -12.06 -12.50
CA HIS A 155 -3.41 -12.07 -11.47
C HIS A 155 -4.19 -10.77 -11.50
N LYS A 156 -5.51 -10.89 -11.61
CA LYS A 156 -6.46 -9.78 -11.52
C LYS A 156 -7.52 -10.20 -10.52
N ILE A 157 -7.56 -9.53 -9.38
CA ILE A 157 -8.45 -9.88 -8.27
C ILE A 157 -9.42 -8.73 -8.14
N GLU A 158 -10.68 -9.01 -8.45
CA GLU A 158 -11.76 -8.05 -8.24
C GLU A 158 -12.21 -8.13 -6.78
N ILE A 159 -12.16 -7.00 -6.06
CA ILE A 159 -12.70 -6.88 -4.71
C ILE A 159 -14.13 -6.36 -4.84
N LYS A 160 -15.10 -7.24 -4.58
CA LYS A 160 -16.53 -6.92 -4.64
C LYS A 160 -17.02 -6.37 -3.31
N ASP A 161 -18.20 -5.79 -3.33
CA ASP A 161 -18.90 -5.44 -2.09
C ASP A 161 -19.14 -6.71 -1.26
N PRO A 162 -18.79 -6.72 0.04
CA PRO A 162 -19.00 -7.87 0.93
C PRO A 162 -20.48 -8.24 1.02
N SER A 163 -20.80 -9.52 1.15
CA SER A 163 -22.12 -9.99 1.61
C SER A 163 -22.46 -9.42 3.00
N TRP A 164 -23.72 -9.53 3.43
CA TRP A 164 -24.10 -9.03 4.76
C TRP A 164 -23.40 -9.77 5.91
N ASP A 165 -23.10 -11.06 5.72
CA ASP A 165 -22.36 -11.85 6.71
C ASP A 165 -20.88 -11.43 6.76
N GLU A 166 -20.26 -11.19 5.61
CA GLU A 166 -18.90 -10.63 5.54
C GLU A 166 -18.86 -9.20 6.10
N TYR A 167 -19.87 -8.38 5.81
CA TYR A 167 -19.99 -7.01 6.33
C TYR A 167 -20.08 -7.04 7.86
N ARG A 168 -20.89 -7.94 8.44
CA ARG A 168 -20.98 -8.16 9.88
C ARG A 168 -19.63 -8.54 10.48
N GLU A 169 -18.95 -9.51 9.87
CA GLU A 169 -17.62 -9.96 10.33
C GLU A 169 -16.59 -8.82 10.29
N ILE A 170 -16.57 -8.02 9.21
CA ILE A 170 -15.70 -6.84 9.12
C ILE A 170 -16.04 -5.84 10.23
N PHE A 171 -17.32 -5.57 10.46
CA PHE A 171 -17.79 -4.65 11.49
C PHE A 171 -17.36 -5.10 12.90
N GLN A 172 -17.54 -6.38 13.23
CA GLN A 172 -17.08 -6.95 14.51
C GLN A 172 -15.58 -6.81 14.71
N ARG A 173 -14.77 -7.09 13.66
CA ARG A 173 -13.32 -6.91 13.71
C ARG A 173 -12.93 -5.45 13.93
N MET A 174 -13.63 -4.51 13.29
CA MET A 174 -13.36 -3.07 13.45
C MET A 174 -13.75 -2.57 14.85
N CYS A 175 -14.91 -2.99 15.38
CA CYS A 175 -15.29 -2.70 16.76
C CYS A 175 -14.20 -3.16 17.74
N LYS A 176 -13.76 -4.42 17.60
CA LYS A 176 -12.67 -4.98 18.44
C LYS A 176 -11.36 -4.20 18.28
N ALA A 177 -10.98 -3.85 17.05
CA ALA A 177 -9.73 -3.11 16.79
C ALA A 177 -9.76 -1.67 17.34
N ARG A 178 -10.94 -1.08 17.50
CA ARG A 178 -11.14 0.27 18.03
C ARG A 178 -11.60 0.32 19.48
N ASN A 179 -11.72 -0.85 20.13
CA ASN A 179 -12.22 -0.98 21.50
C ASN A 179 -13.63 -0.41 21.70
N VAL A 180 -14.50 -0.60 20.70
CA VAL A 180 -15.94 -0.28 20.75
C VAL A 180 -16.71 -1.58 20.98
N SER A 181 -17.66 -1.57 21.92
CA SER A 181 -18.50 -2.73 22.21
C SER A 181 -19.38 -3.07 21.01
N PHE A 182 -19.24 -4.30 20.50
CA PHE A 182 -20.10 -4.77 19.42
C PHE A 182 -21.46 -5.22 19.95
N GLU A 183 -22.52 -4.65 19.39
CA GLU A 183 -23.90 -4.97 19.70
C GLU A 183 -24.66 -5.30 18.41
N GLU A 184 -25.19 -6.54 18.32
CA GLU A 184 -25.89 -7.02 17.11
C GLU A 184 -27.12 -6.15 16.76
N GLN A 185 -27.78 -5.60 17.78
CA GLN A 185 -28.94 -4.72 17.60
C GLN A 185 -28.55 -3.40 16.93
N GLY A 186 -27.41 -2.80 17.30
CA GLY A 186 -26.89 -1.58 16.69
C GLY A 186 -26.54 -1.80 15.22
N LEU A 187 -25.85 -2.90 14.89
CA LEU A 187 -25.56 -3.25 13.50
C LEU A 187 -26.84 -3.53 12.69
N THR A 188 -27.80 -4.25 13.27
CA THR A 188 -29.08 -4.55 12.61
C THR A 188 -29.82 -3.25 12.28
N TYR A 189 -29.87 -2.31 13.22
CA TYR A 189 -30.45 -0.99 13.02
C TYR A 189 -29.75 -0.22 11.89
N LEU A 190 -28.41 -0.14 11.95
CA LEU A 190 -27.60 0.50 10.92
C LEU A 190 -27.91 -0.05 9.52
N ILE A 191 -27.96 -1.38 9.37
CA ILE A 191 -28.24 -2.03 8.09
C ILE A 191 -29.65 -1.70 7.60
N GLN A 192 -30.66 -1.82 8.47
CA GLN A 192 -32.06 -1.58 8.06
C GLN A 192 -32.30 -0.12 7.67
N GLU A 193 -31.90 0.81 8.53
CA GLU A 193 -32.22 2.23 8.37
C GLU A 193 -31.30 2.91 7.35
N HIS A 194 -29.98 2.68 7.44
CA HIS A 194 -29.01 3.44 6.65
C HIS A 194 -28.55 2.74 5.38
N TYR A 195 -28.75 1.43 5.24
CA TYR A 195 -28.39 0.72 4.00
C TYR A 195 -29.58 0.27 3.18
N LEU A 196 -30.51 -0.49 3.76
CA LEU A 196 -31.62 -1.07 3.01
C LEU A 196 -32.63 0.00 2.58
N ARG A 197 -33.04 0.88 3.51
CA ARG A 197 -34.01 1.96 3.22
C ARG A 197 -33.46 2.97 2.22
N ALA A 198 -32.20 3.38 2.39
CA ALA A 198 -31.51 4.32 1.51
C ALA A 198 -30.87 3.66 0.27
N LYS A 199 -30.98 2.34 0.11
CA LYS A 199 -30.40 1.55 -1.01
C LYS A 199 -28.90 1.80 -1.22
N ARG A 200 -28.13 1.93 -0.12
CA ARG A 200 -26.69 2.19 -0.18
C ARG A 200 -25.89 0.92 -0.46
N ALA A 201 -24.80 1.07 -1.21
CA ALA A 201 -23.85 -0.02 -1.42
C ALA A 201 -23.11 -0.35 -0.13
N LYS A 202 -22.90 -1.64 0.14
CA LYS A 202 -22.26 -2.15 1.36
C LYS A 202 -20.75 -2.21 1.22
N ARG A 203 -20.07 -1.07 1.02
CA ARG A 203 -18.62 -1.05 0.77
C ARG A 203 -17.84 -1.58 1.98
N ALA A 204 -16.75 -2.30 1.73
CA ALA A 204 -15.91 -2.89 2.77
C ALA A 204 -15.22 -1.86 3.69
N CYS A 205 -15.07 -0.60 3.23
CA CYS A 205 -14.51 0.48 4.04
C CYS A 205 -15.50 1.06 5.06
N HIS A 206 -16.81 0.99 4.79
CA HIS A 206 -17.81 1.67 5.62
C HIS A 206 -17.79 1.25 7.09
N PRO A 207 -17.62 -0.03 7.48
CA PRO A 207 -17.55 -0.40 8.90
C PRO A 207 -16.47 0.38 9.66
N ARG A 208 -15.26 0.47 9.10
CA ARG A 208 -14.15 1.21 9.70
C ARG A 208 -14.53 2.68 9.83
N ASP A 209 -14.96 3.29 8.73
CA ASP A 209 -15.19 4.72 8.67
C ASP A 209 -16.37 5.15 9.57
N LEU A 210 -17.45 4.37 9.62
CA LEU A 210 -18.60 4.63 10.49
C LEU A 210 -18.25 4.45 11.97
N ILE A 211 -17.43 3.46 12.33
CA ILE A 211 -16.96 3.30 13.72
C ILE A 211 -16.05 4.46 14.12
N ASP A 212 -15.15 4.88 13.22
CA ASP A 212 -14.29 6.04 13.45
C ASP A 212 -15.14 7.31 13.66
N GLN A 213 -16.22 7.50 12.89
CA GLN A 213 -17.18 8.59 13.10
C GLN A 213 -17.93 8.49 14.45
N VAL A 214 -18.39 7.30 14.83
CA VAL A 214 -19.04 7.09 16.15
C VAL A 214 -18.10 7.49 17.29
N ILE A 215 -16.81 7.15 17.18
CA ILE A 215 -15.80 7.50 18.18
C ILE A 215 -15.59 9.01 18.25
N ASP A 216 -15.47 9.67 17.10
CA ASP A 216 -15.23 11.11 17.05
C ASP A 216 -16.44 11.90 17.60
N ILE A 217 -17.67 11.48 17.27
CA ILE A 217 -18.91 12.08 17.79
C ILE A 217 -19.03 11.85 19.31
N ALA A 218 -18.80 10.62 19.78
CA ALA A 218 -18.87 10.31 21.21
C ALA A 218 -17.86 11.13 22.02
N ARG A 219 -16.63 11.26 21.51
CA ARG A 219 -15.61 12.14 22.12
C ARG A 219 -16.02 13.60 22.15
N TYR A 220 -16.64 14.09 21.09
CA TYR A 220 -17.13 15.47 21.03
C TYR A 220 -18.26 15.72 22.05
N LEU A 221 -19.14 14.74 22.24
CA LEU A 221 -20.28 14.80 23.17
C LEU A 221 -19.91 14.42 24.61
N ASP A 222 -18.65 14.06 24.88
CA ASP A 222 -18.18 13.55 26.18
C ASP A 222 -18.95 12.31 26.67
N THR A 223 -19.22 11.37 25.75
CA THR A 223 -19.91 10.11 26.02
C THR A 223 -19.07 8.89 25.60
N GLU A 224 -19.46 7.70 26.06
CA GLU A 224 -18.80 6.45 25.64
C GLU A 224 -19.15 6.09 24.20
N PRO A 225 -18.16 5.63 23.39
CA PRO A 225 -18.40 5.21 22.02
C PRO A 225 -19.11 3.85 21.99
N VAL A 226 -20.43 3.89 21.83
CA VAL A 226 -21.30 2.71 21.76
C VAL A 226 -22.12 2.71 20.47
N LEU A 227 -22.58 1.55 20.03
CA LEU A 227 -23.42 1.40 18.83
C LEU A 227 -24.89 1.75 19.10
N SER A 228 -25.13 2.90 19.73
CA SER A 228 -26.48 3.42 19.98
C SER A 228 -27.08 4.02 18.69
N LYS A 229 -28.42 4.08 18.62
CA LYS A 229 -29.12 4.65 17.46
C LYS A 229 -28.69 6.09 17.20
N ASP A 230 -28.69 6.93 18.24
CA ASP A 230 -28.36 8.35 18.14
C ASP A 230 -26.94 8.58 17.57
N LEU A 231 -25.95 7.83 18.06
CA LEU A 231 -24.57 7.94 17.55
C LEU A 231 -24.43 7.38 16.13
N LEU A 232 -25.13 6.29 15.80
CA LEU A 232 -25.12 5.72 14.46
C LEU A 232 -25.80 6.64 13.44
N ASP A 233 -26.90 7.29 13.81
CA ASP A 233 -27.60 8.26 12.97
C ASP A 233 -26.69 9.45 12.66
N LEU A 234 -26.10 10.07 13.68
CA LEU A 234 -25.16 11.18 13.50
C LEU A 234 -23.94 10.77 12.66
N ALA A 235 -23.39 9.57 12.90
CA ALA A 235 -22.26 9.06 12.12
C ALA A 235 -22.63 8.85 10.64
N CYS A 236 -23.82 8.31 10.36
CA CYS A 236 -24.31 8.11 9.01
C CYS A 236 -24.67 9.42 8.30
N GLU A 237 -25.32 10.36 8.98
CA GLU A 237 -25.62 11.69 8.45
C GLU A 237 -24.34 12.44 8.10
N SER A 238 -23.32 12.37 8.95
CA SER A 238 -22.03 13.01 8.68
C SER A 238 -21.22 12.34 7.57
N TYR A 239 -21.32 11.01 7.43
CA TYR A 239 -20.51 10.26 6.47
C TYR A 239 -21.15 10.18 5.09
N PHE A 240 -22.45 9.90 5.02
CA PHE A 240 -23.19 9.74 3.76
C PHE A 240 -23.79 11.06 3.27
N VAL A 241 -23.01 12.14 3.29
CA VAL A 241 -23.46 13.48 2.91
C VAL A 241 -24.14 13.44 1.54
N GLU A 242 -25.42 13.81 1.51
CA GLU A 242 -26.18 14.01 0.27
C GLU A 242 -26.00 15.48 -0.13
N PHE A 243 -25.28 15.74 -1.22
CA PHE A 243 -25.25 17.05 -1.89
C PHE A 243 -26.39 17.13 -2.91
#